data_AF-A0A0N1PGD5-F1
#
_entry.id   AF-A0A0N1PGD5-F1
#
_cell.length_a   1.000
_cell.length_b   1.000
_cell.length_c   1.000
_cell.angle_alpha   90.00
_cell.angle_beta   90.00
_cell.angle_gamma   90.00
#
_symmetry.space_group_name_H-M   'P 1'
#
loop_
_entity.id
_entity.type
_entity.pdbx_description
1 polymer ?
#
loop_
_entity_poly.entity_id
_entity_poly.type
_entity_poly.pdbx_seq_one_letter_code
_entity_poly.pdbx_strand_id
1 'polypeptide(L)'
;MWLIFLCVVAGTALHAEGAGAGAARLICYVESTHASEFSECTHLVYAGDARGEKLDNLLREYRKSNPRLKIILRVSEVDKVCG
;
A
#
# COMPACT_ATOMS: atom_id res chain seq x y z
N MET A 1 7.19 -43.65 -2.70
CA MET A 1 6.03 -43.04 -3.40
C MET A 1 5.34 -42.12 -2.40
N TRP A 2 5.14 -40.84 -2.76
CA TRP A 2 4.17 -39.88 -2.18
C TRP A 2 4.39 -39.32 -0.75
N LEU A 3 5.25 -38.31 -0.59
CA LEU A 3 5.16 -37.37 0.56
C LEU A 3 5.44 -35.89 0.17
N ILE A 4 5.10 -35.49 -1.07
CA ILE A 4 5.33 -34.12 -1.60
C ILE A 4 4.11 -33.19 -1.40
N PHE A 5 3.07 -33.57 -0.64
CA PHE A 5 1.76 -32.91 -0.74
C PHE A 5 1.23 -32.16 0.51
N LEU A 6 2.08 -31.47 1.28
CA LEU A 6 1.58 -30.60 2.36
C LEU A 6 2.32 -29.26 2.48
N CYS A 7 2.70 -28.67 1.34
CA CYS A 7 2.67 -27.22 1.18
C CYS A 7 1.25 -26.83 0.75
N VAL A 8 0.78 -25.61 1.10
CA VAL A 8 -0.58 -25.07 0.86
C VAL A 8 -1.53 -25.51 2.00
N VAL A 9 -1.86 -24.74 3.04
CA VAL A 9 -2.34 -23.36 3.10
C VAL A 9 -2.03 -22.82 4.50
N ALA A 10 -0.92 -22.09 4.65
CA ALA A 10 -0.70 -21.26 5.84
C ALA A 10 -1.16 -19.85 5.48
N GLY A 11 -2.41 -19.50 5.79
CA GLY A 11 -2.85 -18.12 5.53
C GLY A 11 -4.35 -17.89 5.44
N THR A 12 -5.17 -18.54 6.27
CA THR A 12 -6.60 -18.23 6.34
C THR A 12 -7.06 -18.13 7.79
N ALA A 13 -6.68 -17.05 8.44
CA ALA A 13 -7.39 -16.54 9.60
C ALA A 13 -6.99 -15.07 9.76
N LEU A 14 -7.93 -14.14 9.49
CA LEU A 14 -8.27 -13.02 10.36
C LEU A 14 -9.37 -12.18 9.69
N HIS A 15 -10.60 -12.64 9.91
CA HIS A 15 -11.79 -11.81 9.92
C HIS A 15 -11.70 -10.89 11.15
N ALA A 16 -11.83 -9.56 10.99
CA ALA A 16 -12.34 -8.67 12.05
C ALA A 16 -12.64 -7.27 11.49
N GLU A 17 -13.92 -6.90 11.52
CA GLU A 17 -14.43 -5.54 11.38
C GLU A 17 -13.95 -4.61 12.51
N GLY A 18 -13.91 -3.31 12.21
CA GLY A 18 -13.77 -2.29 13.23
C GLY A 18 -13.98 -0.86 12.75
N ALA A 19 -15.15 -0.57 12.17
CA ALA A 19 -15.77 0.71 12.49
C ALA A 19 -15.80 0.86 14.04
N GLY A 20 -15.31 1.97 14.60
CA GLY A 20 -15.08 2.09 16.05
C GLY A 20 -13.70 1.58 16.49
N ALA A 21 -13.35 1.78 17.76
CA ALA A 21 -12.04 1.41 18.32
C ALA A 21 -11.75 -0.09 18.12
N GLY A 22 -11.05 -0.46 17.03
CA GLY A 22 -10.84 -1.85 16.64
C GLY A 22 -10.51 -2.12 15.16
N ALA A 23 -10.63 -1.15 14.22
CA ALA A 23 -10.30 -1.41 12.81
C ALA A 23 -8.82 -1.77 12.61
N ALA A 24 -8.57 -2.93 12.00
CA ALA A 24 -7.28 -3.25 11.42
C ALA A 24 -6.95 -2.26 10.30
N ARG A 25 -5.77 -1.64 10.39
CA ARG A 25 -5.23 -0.77 9.33
C ARG A 25 -4.24 -1.57 8.50
N LEU A 26 -4.60 -1.82 7.25
CA LEU A 26 -3.67 -2.38 6.27
C LEU A 26 -2.81 -1.24 5.71
N ILE A 27 -1.51 -1.31 6.00
CA ILE A 27 -0.50 -0.34 5.58
C ILE A 27 0.37 -1.00 4.52
N CYS A 28 0.38 -0.43 3.32
CA CYS A 28 1.10 -0.96 2.17
C CYS A 28 2.24 -0.01 1.80
N TYR A 29 3.47 -0.52 1.86
CA TYR A 29 4.64 0.20 1.38
C TYR A 29 4.78 -0.06 -0.12
N VAL A 30 4.85 1.00 -0.90
CA VAL A 30 4.94 0.90 -2.35
C VAL A 30 6.07 1.76 -2.87
N GLU A 31 6.86 1.16 -3.76
CA GLU A 31 7.88 1.86 -4.54
C GLU A 31 7.49 1.95 -6.02
N SER A 32 6.56 1.09 -6.47
CA SER A 32 6.13 0.97 -7.85
C SER A 32 5.03 1.97 -8.23
N THR A 33 4.83 2.18 -9.53
CA THR A 33 3.84 3.11 -10.09
C THR A 33 2.47 2.51 -10.33
N HIS A 34 2.26 1.22 -10.03
CA HIS A 34 1.04 0.51 -10.41
C HIS A 34 -0.02 0.58 -9.32
N ALA A 35 -1.05 1.40 -9.54
CA ALA A 35 -2.10 1.67 -8.54
C ALA A 35 -3.13 0.56 -8.33
N SER A 36 -3.19 -0.44 -9.22
CA SER A 36 -4.23 -1.47 -9.22
C SER A 36 -4.03 -2.57 -8.18
N GLU A 37 -2.83 -2.70 -7.59
CA GLU A 37 -2.48 -3.82 -6.70
C GLU A 37 -2.82 -3.55 -5.22
N PHE A 38 -3.31 -2.36 -4.88
CA PHE A 38 -3.40 -1.87 -3.49
C PHE A 38 -4.82 -1.48 -3.06
N SER A 39 -5.84 -2.02 -3.71
CA SER A 39 -7.25 -1.69 -3.43
C SER A 39 -7.68 -2.04 -2.00
N GLU A 40 -7.11 -3.10 -1.42
CA GLU A 40 -7.40 -3.58 -0.06
C GLU A 40 -6.69 -2.75 1.04
N CYS A 41 -5.71 -1.92 0.66
CA CYS A 41 -4.95 -1.11 1.59
C CYS A 41 -5.78 0.06 2.11
N THR A 42 -5.65 0.37 3.40
CA THR A 42 -6.27 1.56 4.00
C THR A 42 -5.30 2.74 4.01
N HIS A 43 -4.02 2.44 4.17
CA HIS A 43 -2.92 3.40 4.16
C HIS A 43 -1.89 2.91 3.15
N LEU A 44 -1.40 3.83 2.32
CA LEU A 44 -0.35 3.59 1.36
C LEU A 44 0.82 4.50 1.70
N VAL A 45 2.00 3.91 1.92
CA VAL A 45 3.24 4.64 2.13
C VAL A 45 4.02 4.60 0.83
N TYR A 46 4.09 5.73 0.13
CA TYR A 46 4.89 5.86 -1.08
C TYR A 46 6.34 6.10 -0.70
N ALA A 47 7.21 5.15 -1.06
CA ALA A 47 8.64 5.16 -0.80
C ALA A 47 9.49 5.30 -2.07
N GLY A 48 8.86 5.52 -3.22
CA GLY A 48 9.55 5.71 -4.50
C GLY A 48 10.15 7.10 -4.70
N ASP A 49 10.83 7.24 -5.84
CA ASP A 49 11.65 8.39 -6.23
C ASP A 49 10.89 9.46 -7.04
N ALA A 50 9.61 9.24 -7.39
CA ALA A 50 8.87 10.20 -8.21
C ALA A 50 8.66 11.52 -7.45
N ARG A 51 8.91 12.64 -8.13
CA ARG A 51 8.72 14.00 -7.61
C ARG A 51 7.97 14.87 -8.62
N GLY A 52 7.50 16.03 -8.14
CA GLY A 52 6.76 16.99 -8.95
C GLY A 52 5.52 16.39 -9.62
N GLU A 53 5.29 16.76 -10.87
CA GLU A 53 4.10 16.35 -11.64
C GLU A 53 3.97 14.82 -11.77
N LYS A 54 5.08 14.09 -11.83
CA LYS A 54 5.06 12.61 -11.87
C LYS A 54 4.45 12.04 -10.59
N LEU A 55 4.82 12.60 -9.44
CA LEU A 55 4.24 12.19 -8.15
C LEU A 55 2.75 12.52 -8.08
N ASP A 56 2.37 13.73 -8.50
CA ASP A 56 0.97 14.17 -8.48
C ASP A 56 0.07 13.26 -9.33
N ASN A 57 0.56 12.87 -10.51
CA ASN A 57 -0.14 11.94 -11.38
C ASN A 57 -0.33 10.57 -10.72
N LEU A 58 0.71 10.02 -10.09
CA LEU A 58 0.62 8.74 -9.36
C LEU A 58 -0.36 8.82 -8.18
N LEU A 59 -0.26 9.87 -7.36
CA LEU A 59 -1.17 10.08 -6.22
C LEU A 59 -2.63 10.18 -6.69
N ARG A 60 -2.88 10.80 -7.84
CA ARG A 60 -4.21 10.85 -8.45
C ARG A 60 -4.68 9.48 -8.90
N GLU A 61 -3.82 8.64 -9.46
CA GLU A 61 -4.17 7.27 -9.87
C GLU A 61 -4.53 6.38 -8.68
N TYR A 62 -3.76 6.42 -7.59
CA TYR A 62 -4.10 5.69 -6.36
C TYR A 62 -5.45 6.11 -5.78
N ARG A 63 -5.78 7.41 -5.83
CA ARG A 63 -7.09 7.90 -5.35
C ARG A 63 -8.25 7.55 -6.29
N LYS A 64 -7.98 7.36 -7.59
CA LYS A 64 -8.99 6.87 -8.54
C LYS A 64 -9.37 5.42 -8.25
N SER A 65 -8.40 4.57 -7.92
CA SER A 65 -8.67 3.17 -7.59
C SER A 65 -9.33 3.00 -6.22
N ASN A 66 -8.90 3.77 -5.22
CA ASN A 66 -9.54 3.78 -3.90
C ASN A 66 -9.61 5.22 -3.34
N PRO A 67 -10.77 5.89 -3.41
CA PRO A 67 -10.92 7.27 -2.95
C PRO A 67 -10.84 7.45 -1.42
N ARG A 68 -10.93 6.36 -0.66
CA ARG A 68 -10.81 6.38 0.81
C ARG A 68 -9.38 6.15 1.30
N LEU A 69 -8.45 5.84 0.39
CA LEU A 69 -7.06 5.55 0.69
C LEU A 69 -6.36 6.77 1.33
N LYS A 70 -5.66 6.54 2.44
CA LYS A 70 -4.77 7.54 3.03
C LYS A 70 -3.35 7.34 2.51
N ILE A 71 -2.78 8.36 1.89
CA ILE A 71 -1.44 8.26 1.30
C ILE A 71 -0.46 9.06 2.17
N ILE A 72 0.63 8.40 2.56
CA ILE A 72 1.75 8.95 3.32
C ILE A 72 2.95 8.97 2.37
N LEU A 73 3.61 10.11 2.25
CA LEU A 73 4.84 10.24 1.47
C LEU A 73 6.02 10.03 2.40
N ARG A 74 6.89 9.06 2.09
CA ARG A 74 8.18 8.93 2.75
C ARG A 74 9.11 10.01 2.20
N VAL A 75 9.56 10.89 3.09
CA VAL A 75 10.56 11.92 2.76
C VAL A 75 11.93 11.41 3.21
N SER A 76 12.84 11.23 2.26
CA SER A 76 14.25 10.90 2.51
C SER A 76 15.10 12.17 2.58
N GLU A 77 16.34 12.07 3.06
CA GLU A 77 17.27 13.22 3.08
C GLU A 77 17.47 13.84 1.69
N VAL A 78 17.47 13.03 0.63
CA VAL A 78 17.58 13.50 -0.76
C VAL A 78 16.41 14.41 -1.13
N ASP A 79 15.22 14.15 -0.59
CA ASP A 79 14.00 14.93 -0.87
C ASP A 79 13.94 16.25 -0.10
N LYS A 80 14.77 16.39 0.94
CA LYS A 80 14.89 17.64 1.70
C LYS A 80 15.80 18.64 0.98
N VAL A 81 16.61 18.16 0.04
CA VAL A 81 17.45 19.00 -0.83
C VAL A 81 16.61 19.49 -2.02
N CYS A 82 15.49 20.14 -1.74
CA CYS A 82 14.82 20.97 -2.73
C CYS A 82 15.51 22.33 -2.75
N GLY A 83 16.48 22.49 -3.65
CA GLY A 83 16.99 23.77 -4.13
C GLY A 83 16.49 24.02 -5.54
#